data_AF-A0A9D3XYN6-F1
#
_entry.id   AF-A0A9D3XYN6-F1
#
_cell.length_a   1.000
_cell.length_b   1.000
_cell.length_c   1.000
_cell.angle_alpha   90.00
_cell.angle_beta   90.00
_cell.angle_gamma   90.00
#
_symmetry.space_group_name_H-M   'P 1'
#
loop_
_entity.id
_entity.type
_entity.pdbx_description
1 polymer ?
#
loop_
_entity_poly.entity_id
_entity_poly.type
_entity_poly.pdbx_seq_one_letter_code
_entity_poly.pdbx_strand_id
1 'polypeptide(L)'
;MTLRSFEPSDGAERAGTEWRGPRAEGTERAAAERLAAAMEELRRAGWYWGSMNVAEAKERLQDTPEGTFLVRDSSHSEYLLTISVKTSAGPTNLRIEYQDGKFRLDSIICVRSRLKQFDSVVHLIEYYVLTCKDRKTGPETPSNGIVHLYLNKPLYTSTPSLQHHCRITINKCTDKILELPLPTRLKEYLKEYQYQMDARDKQVLRSLRLVLCSEVLVEGLIIQYLYQEGILTENHLQEIKSQATNHRKTMLLLDILPTRGPKAFQTFLDSLQEFPWVRDNLERKRKEMMAEDPVGIS
;
A
#
# COMPACT_ATOMS: atom_id res chain seq x y z
N MET A 1 -65.59 -18.94 48.09
CA MET A 1 -65.20 -20.18 47.39
C MET A 1 -66.33 -20.51 46.43
N THR A 2 -66.22 -20.67 45.12
CA THR A 2 -65.17 -20.43 44.13
C THR A 2 -65.84 -20.66 42.76
N LEU A 3 -65.30 -20.01 41.73
CA LEU A 3 -65.41 -20.32 40.28
C LEU A 3 -66.54 -19.72 39.41
N ARG A 4 -66.04 -19.22 38.27
CA ARG A 4 -66.59 -19.03 36.90
C ARG A 4 -67.01 -17.62 36.46
N SER A 5 -66.24 -17.10 35.48
CA SER A 5 -66.59 -16.38 34.21
C SER A 5 -65.26 -16.20 33.43
N PHE A 6 -65.00 -16.72 32.21
CA PHE A 6 -65.38 -16.24 30.84
C PHE A 6 -65.33 -14.69 30.75
N GLU A 7 -64.55 -13.98 29.91
CA GLU A 7 -63.96 -14.16 28.56
C GLU A 7 -62.91 -13.04 28.26
N PRO A 8 -62.23 -13.04 27.08
CA PRO A 8 -60.84 -12.57 26.89
C PRO A 8 -60.69 -11.20 26.19
N SER A 9 -59.47 -10.65 26.19
CA SER A 9 -59.05 -9.58 25.27
C SER A 9 -57.62 -9.84 24.77
N ASP A 10 -57.55 -9.88 23.44
CA ASP A 10 -56.46 -9.45 22.56
C ASP A 10 -55.03 -9.95 22.80
N GLY A 11 -54.59 -10.82 21.89
CA GLY A 11 -53.19 -11.14 21.68
C GLY A 11 -52.98 -11.82 20.34
N ALA A 12 -52.77 -11.02 19.30
CA ALA A 12 -52.48 -11.49 17.95
C ALA A 12 -51.17 -12.30 17.90
N GLU A 13 -51.27 -13.63 17.84
CA GLU A 13 -50.17 -14.47 17.35
C GLU A 13 -50.13 -14.42 15.83
N ARG A 14 -49.34 -13.48 15.30
CA ARG A 14 -48.79 -13.60 13.95
C ARG A 14 -47.46 -14.35 14.05
N ALA A 15 -47.45 -15.54 13.46
CA ALA A 15 -46.26 -16.31 13.13
C ALA A 15 -45.24 -15.44 12.38
N GLY A 16 -44.23 -14.95 13.10
CA GLY A 16 -43.04 -14.36 12.53
C GLY A 16 -42.10 -15.48 12.12
N THR A 17 -42.27 -15.98 10.91
CA THR A 17 -41.26 -16.80 10.23
C THR A 17 -40.00 -15.96 10.15
N GLU A 18 -39.00 -16.28 10.98
CA GLU A 18 -37.69 -15.63 11.01
C GLU A 18 -36.94 -16.02 9.73
N TRP A 19 -37.25 -15.34 8.62
CA TRP A 19 -36.48 -15.41 7.40
C TRP A 19 -35.12 -14.77 7.65
N ARG A 20 -34.16 -15.57 8.10
CA ARG A 20 -32.73 -15.24 8.10
C ARG A 20 -32.31 -15.12 6.64
N GLY A 21 -32.39 -13.90 6.11
CA GLY A 21 -32.19 -13.63 4.70
C GLY A 21 -30.78 -14.03 4.22
N PRO A 22 -30.59 -14.33 2.92
CA PRO A 22 -29.31 -14.74 2.31
C PRO A 22 -28.20 -13.67 2.34
N ARG A 23 -28.45 -12.52 2.97
CA ARG A 23 -27.65 -11.30 2.83
C ARG A 23 -26.43 -11.27 3.76
N ALA A 24 -26.50 -11.93 4.92
CA ALA A 24 -25.39 -11.98 5.88
C ALA A 24 -24.28 -12.95 5.42
N GLU A 25 -24.65 -14.11 4.86
CA GLU A 25 -23.70 -15.10 4.34
C GLU A 25 -22.90 -14.57 3.14
N GLY A 26 -23.55 -13.78 2.26
CA GLY A 26 -22.88 -13.14 1.13
C GLY A 26 -21.85 -12.07 1.56
N THR A 27 -22.12 -11.33 2.64
CA THR A 27 -21.20 -10.31 3.17
C THR A 27 -20.01 -10.93 3.89
N GLU A 28 -20.21 -11.99 4.66
CA GLU A 28 -19.13 -12.69 5.37
C GLU A 28 -18.21 -13.43 4.39
N ARG A 29 -18.77 -14.07 3.36
CA ARG A 29 -17.97 -14.73 2.32
C ARG A 29 -17.10 -13.75 1.55
N ALA A 30 -17.64 -12.60 1.15
CA ALA A 30 -16.87 -11.56 0.49
C ALA A 30 -15.79 -10.95 1.42
N ALA A 31 -16.06 -10.83 2.72
CA ALA A 31 -15.07 -10.37 3.70
C ALA A 31 -13.95 -11.39 3.90
N ALA A 32 -14.27 -12.69 3.89
CA ALA A 32 -13.30 -13.78 3.96
C ALA A 32 -12.41 -13.85 2.70
N GLU A 33 -13.00 -13.67 1.51
CA GLU A 33 -12.24 -13.61 0.25
C GLU A 33 -11.27 -12.43 0.21
N ARG A 34 -11.70 -11.25 0.68
CA ARG A 34 -10.82 -10.07 0.82
C ARG A 34 -9.68 -10.33 1.81
N LEU A 35 -10.01 -10.92 2.96
CA LEU A 35 -9.01 -11.29 3.96
C LEU A 35 -7.98 -12.27 3.38
N ALA A 36 -8.44 -13.29 2.64
CA ALA A 36 -7.57 -14.27 1.99
C ALA A 36 -6.63 -13.61 0.97
N ALA A 37 -7.14 -12.70 0.13
CA ALA A 37 -6.34 -11.95 -0.82
C ALA A 37 -5.27 -11.08 -0.13
N ALA A 38 -5.64 -10.35 0.93
CA ALA A 38 -4.72 -9.54 1.70
C ALA A 38 -3.64 -10.38 2.41
N MET A 39 -4.01 -11.56 2.93
CA MET A 39 -3.06 -12.49 3.53
C MET A 39 -2.10 -13.09 2.50
N GLU A 40 -2.56 -13.37 1.28
CA GLU A 40 -1.70 -13.86 0.21
C GLU A 40 -0.70 -12.80 -0.27
N GLU A 41 -1.14 -11.55 -0.37
CA GLU A 41 -0.27 -10.42 -0.65
C GLU A 41 0.81 -10.27 0.44
N LEU A 42 0.40 -10.36 1.71
CA LEU A 42 1.30 -10.30 2.86
C LEU A 42 2.36 -11.42 2.83
N ARG A 43 1.97 -12.65 2.46
CA ARG A 43 2.91 -13.77 2.27
C ARG A 43 3.93 -13.50 1.17
N ARG A 44 3.50 -12.91 0.05
CA ARG A 44 4.36 -12.55 -1.09
C ARG A 44 5.31 -11.39 -0.79
N ALA A 45 5.02 -10.58 0.23
CA ALA A 45 5.85 -9.45 0.61
C ALA A 45 7.22 -9.86 1.18
N GLY A 46 7.35 -11.10 1.66
CA GLY A 46 8.63 -11.69 2.08
C GLY A 46 9.14 -11.26 3.47
N TRP A 47 8.37 -10.43 4.19
CA TRP A 47 8.66 -9.97 5.56
C TRP A 47 7.55 -10.32 6.56
N TYR A 48 6.67 -11.23 6.15
CA TYR A 48 5.69 -11.88 7.01
C TYR A 48 6.23 -13.22 7.51
N TRP A 49 6.32 -13.36 8.83
CA TRP A 49 6.96 -14.46 9.53
C TRP A 49 5.99 -15.52 10.07
N GLY A 50 4.70 -15.43 9.73
CA GLY A 50 3.71 -16.41 10.17
C GLY A 50 3.59 -16.50 11.70
N SER A 51 3.47 -17.72 12.22
CA SER A 51 3.23 -18.05 13.63
C SER A 51 4.42 -17.81 14.58
N MET A 52 5.34 -16.92 14.21
CA MET A 52 6.45 -16.48 15.06
C MET A 52 5.94 -15.91 16.39
N ASN A 53 6.60 -16.30 17.49
CA ASN A 53 6.21 -15.84 18.82
C ASN A 53 6.90 -14.50 19.20
N VAL A 54 6.47 -13.91 20.31
CA VAL A 54 6.99 -12.60 20.79
C VAL A 54 8.48 -12.67 21.14
N ALA A 55 8.95 -13.79 21.70
CA ALA A 55 10.35 -13.95 22.13
C ALA A 55 11.28 -14.06 20.92
N GLU A 56 10.92 -14.87 19.92
CA GLU A 56 11.63 -14.98 18.65
C GLU A 56 11.70 -13.64 17.92
N ALA A 57 10.58 -12.91 17.86
CA ALA A 57 10.55 -11.59 17.24
C ALA A 57 11.47 -10.59 17.97
N LYS A 58 11.51 -10.64 19.31
CA LYS A 58 12.42 -9.82 20.11
C LYS A 58 13.88 -10.16 19.83
N GLU A 59 14.24 -11.44 19.86
CA GLU A 59 15.60 -11.92 19.58
C GLU A 59 16.07 -11.47 18.19
N ARG A 60 15.23 -11.66 17.16
CA ARG A 60 15.56 -11.28 15.77
C ARG A 60 15.69 -9.77 15.56
N LEU A 61 15.00 -8.96 16.35
CA LEU A 61 15.04 -7.49 16.23
C LEU A 61 16.05 -6.84 17.17
N GLN A 62 16.50 -7.53 18.22
CA GLN A 62 17.33 -6.96 19.28
C GLN A 62 18.58 -6.27 18.73
N ASP A 63 19.29 -6.94 17.81
CA ASP A 63 20.55 -6.47 17.21
C ASP A 63 20.37 -5.84 15.82
N THR A 64 19.14 -5.43 15.49
CA THR A 64 18.84 -4.75 14.23
C THR A 64 18.82 -3.23 14.40
N PRO A 65 19.01 -2.45 13.31
CA PRO A 65 18.87 -1.00 13.37
C PRO A 65 17.46 -0.55 13.72
N GLU A 66 17.33 0.63 14.33
CA GLU A 66 16.03 1.23 14.61
C GLU A 66 15.16 1.38 13.35
N GLY A 67 13.87 1.11 13.52
CA GLY A 67 12.87 1.09 12.46
C GLY A 67 12.90 -0.16 11.58
N THR A 68 13.70 -1.17 11.93
CA THR A 68 13.55 -2.52 11.38
C THR A 68 12.27 -3.14 11.92
N PHE A 69 11.44 -3.70 11.04
CA PHE A 69 10.16 -4.30 11.45
C PHE A 69 9.90 -5.64 10.77
N LEU A 70 9.01 -6.44 11.35
CA LEU A 70 8.46 -7.65 10.77
C LEU A 70 6.98 -7.76 11.11
N VAL A 71 6.22 -8.51 10.30
CA VAL A 71 4.83 -8.85 10.61
C VAL A 71 4.72 -10.33 10.91
N ARG A 72 3.96 -10.68 11.93
CA ARG A 72 3.71 -12.04 12.38
C ARG A 72 2.28 -12.18 12.86
N ASP A 73 1.85 -13.42 13.09
CA ASP A 73 0.55 -13.69 13.69
C ASP A 73 0.50 -13.15 15.12
N SER A 74 -0.65 -12.63 15.53
CA SER A 74 -0.81 -12.23 16.92
C SER A 74 -0.94 -13.45 17.81
N SER A 75 -0.31 -13.38 18.99
CA SER A 75 -0.53 -14.38 20.05
C SER A 75 -1.77 -14.06 20.88
N HIS A 76 -2.46 -12.94 20.61
CA HIS A 76 -3.68 -12.53 21.30
C HIS A 76 -4.90 -12.96 20.50
N SER A 77 -5.91 -13.53 21.16
CA SER A 77 -7.10 -14.09 20.51
C SER A 77 -7.95 -13.07 19.74
N GLU A 78 -7.85 -11.80 20.10
CA GLU A 78 -8.64 -10.70 19.49
C GLU A 78 -8.00 -10.09 18.24
N TYR A 79 -6.77 -10.46 17.89
CA TYR A 79 -6.02 -9.85 16.80
C TYR A 79 -5.45 -10.93 15.88
N LEU A 80 -5.51 -10.70 14.57
CA LEU A 80 -4.94 -11.65 13.61
C LEU A 80 -3.42 -11.47 13.47
N LEU A 81 -2.97 -10.22 13.43
CA LEU A 81 -1.60 -9.87 13.07
C LEU A 81 -0.98 -8.90 14.07
N THR A 82 0.35 -8.89 14.11
CA THR A 82 1.14 -8.00 14.94
C THR A 82 2.40 -7.59 14.20
N ILE A 83 2.71 -6.30 14.24
CA ILE A 83 3.98 -5.73 13.79
C ILE A 83 4.93 -5.75 14.97
N SER A 84 6.07 -6.41 14.82
CA SER A 84 7.18 -6.27 15.75
C SER A 84 8.20 -5.30 15.13
N VAL A 85 8.57 -4.25 15.85
CA VAL A 85 9.46 -3.19 15.35
C VAL A 85 10.55 -2.86 16.37
N LYS A 86 11.78 -2.66 15.90
CA LYS A 86 12.87 -2.14 16.71
C LYS A 86 12.72 -0.63 16.91
N THR A 87 12.56 -0.22 18.16
CA THR A 87 12.57 1.19 18.58
C THR A 87 13.84 1.50 19.38
N SER A 88 14.09 2.77 19.69
CA SER A 88 15.16 3.19 20.59
C SER A 88 15.12 2.52 21.98
N ALA A 89 13.93 2.18 22.48
CA ALA A 89 13.74 1.46 23.75
C ALA A 89 13.83 -0.07 23.62
N GLY A 90 14.02 -0.60 22.40
CA GLY A 90 14.05 -2.03 22.11
C GLY A 90 12.89 -2.50 21.21
N PRO A 91 12.77 -3.82 20.99
CA PRO A 91 11.70 -4.38 20.17
C PRO A 91 10.33 -4.23 20.84
N THR A 92 9.41 -3.57 20.13
CA THR A 92 8.04 -3.26 20.56
C THR A 92 7.04 -3.95 19.62
N ASN A 93 5.83 -4.24 20.11
CA ASN A 93 4.78 -4.90 19.33
C ASN A 93 3.59 -3.96 19.15
N LEU A 94 3.07 -3.90 17.93
CA LEU A 94 1.84 -3.20 17.56
C LEU A 94 0.84 -4.19 16.99
N ARG A 95 -0.36 -4.22 17.53
CA ARG A 95 -1.40 -5.10 17.00
C ARG A 95 -2.10 -4.45 15.81
N ILE A 96 -2.50 -5.28 14.85
CA ILE A 96 -3.28 -4.87 13.69
C ILE A 96 -4.70 -5.37 13.90
N GLU A 97 -5.65 -4.45 13.93
CA GLU A 97 -7.08 -4.72 14.00
C GLU A 97 -7.63 -4.95 12.59
N TYR A 98 -8.53 -5.93 12.46
CA TYR A 98 -9.29 -6.16 11.24
C TYR A 98 -10.78 -6.11 11.56
N GLN A 99 -11.47 -5.10 11.03
CA GLN A 99 -12.93 -4.93 11.19
C GLN A 99 -13.52 -4.36 9.90
N ASP A 100 -14.74 -4.78 9.56
CA ASP A 100 -15.47 -4.33 8.36
C ASP A 100 -14.68 -4.45 7.05
N GLY A 101 -13.82 -5.48 6.96
CA GLY A 101 -13.01 -5.72 5.77
C GLY A 101 -11.74 -4.85 5.67
N LYS A 102 -11.40 -4.10 6.71
CA LYS A 102 -10.26 -3.18 6.71
C LYS A 102 -9.28 -3.43 7.87
N PHE A 103 -8.01 -3.24 7.60
CA PHE A 103 -6.90 -3.26 8.55
C PHE A 103 -6.60 -1.87 9.09
N ARG A 104 -6.30 -1.78 10.39
CA ARG A 104 -5.80 -0.56 11.04
C ARG A 104 -4.86 -0.90 12.20
N LEU A 105 -4.04 0.06 12.62
CA LEU A 105 -3.25 -0.10 13.84
C LEU A 105 -4.12 0.09 15.08
N ASP A 106 -3.80 -0.67 16.13
CA ASP A 106 -4.40 -0.48 17.46
C ASP A 106 -4.19 0.97 17.94
N SER A 107 -5.28 1.57 18.39
CA SER A 107 -5.40 2.96 18.82
C SER A 107 -4.51 3.35 20.00
N ILE A 108 -4.07 2.36 20.81
CA ILE A 108 -3.42 2.60 22.10
C ILE A 108 -2.02 3.24 21.97
N ILE A 109 -1.33 3.09 20.83
CA ILE A 109 0.09 3.49 20.70
C ILE A 109 0.30 4.65 19.69
N CYS A 110 -0.67 4.90 18.80
CA CYS A 110 -0.55 5.98 17.83
C CYS A 110 -1.14 7.29 18.38
N VAL A 111 -0.31 8.06 19.10
CA VAL A 111 -0.60 9.47 19.43
C VAL A 111 -0.51 10.32 18.16
N ARG A 112 -1.50 10.18 17.27
CA ARG A 112 -1.90 11.19 16.29
C ARG A 112 -3.23 10.82 15.67
N SER A 113 -4.20 11.70 15.89
CA SER A 113 -5.56 11.67 15.36
C SER A 113 -5.56 11.33 13.86
N ARG A 114 -6.35 10.31 13.49
CA ARG A 114 -6.57 9.69 12.16
C ARG A 114 -5.82 8.36 11.93
N LEU A 115 -6.17 7.32 12.70
CA LEU A 115 -5.94 5.93 12.28
C LEU A 115 -6.57 5.73 10.90
N LYS A 116 -5.74 5.35 9.92
CA LYS A 116 -6.18 5.03 8.58
C LYS A 116 -6.56 3.56 8.50
N GLN A 117 -7.57 3.30 7.68
CA GLN A 117 -8.06 1.96 7.40
C GLN A 117 -7.64 1.57 5.99
N PHE A 118 -7.20 0.33 5.82
CA PHE A 118 -6.62 -0.16 4.57
C PHE A 118 -7.23 -1.51 4.19
N ASP A 119 -7.38 -1.79 2.91
CA ASP A 119 -7.81 -3.11 2.42
C ASP A 119 -6.70 -4.17 2.52
N SER A 120 -5.45 -3.73 2.67
CA SER A 120 -4.27 -4.60 2.72
C SER A 120 -3.33 -4.17 3.85
N VAL A 121 -2.75 -5.18 4.51
CA VAL A 121 -1.68 -5.01 5.50
C VAL A 121 -0.42 -4.44 4.85
N VAL A 122 -0.14 -4.83 3.61
CA VAL A 122 1.03 -4.31 2.86
C VAL A 122 0.87 -2.81 2.66
N HIS A 123 -0.30 -2.37 2.20
CA HIS A 123 -0.59 -0.94 2.03
C HIS A 123 -0.57 -0.18 3.36
N LEU A 124 -1.10 -0.77 4.45
CA LEU A 124 -0.98 -0.19 5.79
C LEU A 124 0.48 0.07 6.15
N ILE A 125 1.35 -0.94 5.99
CA ILE A 125 2.76 -0.84 6.31
C ILE A 125 3.45 0.21 5.42
N GLU A 126 3.22 0.18 4.11
CA GLU A 126 3.80 1.13 3.17
C GLU A 126 3.44 2.57 3.52
N TYR A 127 2.18 2.84 3.87
CA TYR A 127 1.73 4.15 4.30
C TYR A 127 2.52 4.66 5.51
N TYR A 128 2.67 3.82 6.55
CA TYR A 128 3.41 4.21 7.75
C TYR A 128 4.92 4.33 7.50
N VAL A 129 5.51 3.47 6.65
CA VAL A 129 6.92 3.60 6.23
C VAL A 129 7.17 4.92 5.50
N LEU A 130 6.26 5.32 4.61
CA LEU A 130 6.37 6.59 3.87
C LEU A 130 6.16 7.79 4.79
N THR A 131 5.17 7.75 5.67
CA THR A 131 4.86 8.82 6.62
C THR A 131 6.03 9.06 7.60
N CYS A 132 6.80 8.03 7.94
CA CYS A 132 7.98 8.15 8.79
C CYS A 132 9.21 8.76 8.07
N LYS A 133 9.32 8.63 6.73
CA LYS A 133 10.48 9.12 5.95
C LYS A 133 10.46 10.63 5.67
N ASP A 134 9.31 11.27 5.80
CA ASP A 134 9.12 12.71 5.55
C ASP A 134 9.76 13.61 6.63
N ARG A 135 10.29 13.04 7.71
CA ARG A 135 10.84 13.76 8.88
C ARG A 135 12.37 13.84 8.91
N LYS A 136 13.04 13.99 7.76
CA LYS A 136 14.50 14.25 7.72
C LYS A 136 14.90 15.70 8.06
N THR A 137 13.98 16.58 8.44
CA THR A 137 14.26 17.94 8.90
C THR A 137 13.87 18.14 10.37
N GLY A 138 14.86 18.03 11.26
CA GLY A 138 14.97 18.81 12.50
C GLY A 138 14.43 18.21 13.80
N PRO A 139 15.02 18.59 14.96
CA PRO A 139 15.36 17.71 16.08
C PRO A 139 14.42 17.85 17.28
N GLU A 140 14.42 16.86 18.16
CA GLU A 140 14.49 17.01 19.63
C GLU A 140 14.22 15.65 20.28
N THR A 141 15.10 15.27 21.20
CA THR A 141 14.82 14.23 22.19
C THR A 141 13.44 14.46 22.79
N PRO A 142 12.54 13.46 22.83
CA PRO A 142 11.32 13.60 23.58
C PRO A 142 11.69 13.68 25.07
N SER A 143 11.76 14.90 25.60
CA SER A 143 11.37 15.14 26.98
C SER A 143 9.97 14.54 27.12
N ASN A 144 9.83 13.53 27.99
CA ASN A 144 8.60 12.77 28.29
C ASN A 144 8.44 11.39 27.63
N GLY A 145 9.46 10.51 27.64
CA GLY A 145 9.24 9.04 27.64
C GLY A 145 8.40 8.40 26.50
N ILE A 146 8.02 9.15 25.48
CA ILE A 146 7.21 8.68 24.36
C ILE A 146 8.15 8.06 23.34
N VAL A 147 8.12 6.74 23.26
CA VAL A 147 8.82 5.97 22.24
C VAL A 147 8.17 6.27 20.89
N HIS A 148 8.85 7.02 20.04
CA HIS A 148 8.40 7.27 18.68
C HIS A 148 8.51 5.99 17.84
N LEU A 149 7.42 5.63 17.17
CA LEU A 149 7.38 4.45 16.34
C LEU A 149 7.71 4.81 14.89
N TYR A 150 8.81 4.26 14.39
CA TYR A 150 9.26 4.45 13.01
C TYR A 150 9.29 3.12 12.29
N LEU A 151 8.58 3.00 11.17
CA LEU A 151 8.77 1.88 10.25
C LEU A 151 9.69 2.36 9.12
N ASN A 152 10.78 1.65 8.87
CA ASN A 152 11.75 2.04 7.84
C ASN A 152 12.06 0.90 6.88
N LYS A 153 12.54 -0.22 7.42
CA LYS A 153 12.96 -1.37 6.62
C LYS A 153 12.33 -2.67 7.12
N PRO A 154 11.77 -3.50 6.23
CA PRO A 154 11.30 -4.82 6.61
C PRO A 154 12.48 -5.78 6.90
N LEU A 155 12.28 -6.68 7.85
CA LEU A 155 13.13 -7.84 8.10
C LEU A 155 12.56 -9.02 7.31
N TYR A 156 13.24 -9.39 6.24
CA TYR A 156 12.80 -10.48 5.36
C TYR A 156 13.01 -11.86 5.99
N THR A 157 12.09 -12.80 5.74
CA THR A 157 12.12 -14.20 6.22
C THR A 157 13.32 -14.99 5.70
N SER A 158 13.76 -14.63 4.50
CA SER A 158 15.02 -15.08 3.90
C SER A 158 15.72 -13.86 3.31
N THR A 159 17.04 -13.80 3.39
CA THR A 159 17.81 -12.83 2.59
C THR A 159 17.45 -13.05 1.13
N PRO A 160 16.94 -12.01 0.42
CA PRO A 160 16.74 -12.14 -1.02
C PRO A 160 18.05 -12.59 -1.65
N SER A 161 17.97 -13.43 -2.68
CA SER A 161 19.18 -13.97 -3.29
C SER A 161 20.10 -12.82 -3.71
N LEU A 162 21.41 -13.00 -3.61
CA LEU A 162 22.38 -12.03 -4.12
C LEU A 162 22.05 -11.68 -5.59
N GLN A 163 21.56 -12.65 -6.36
CA GLN A 163 21.07 -12.46 -7.72
C GLN A 163 19.95 -11.40 -7.80
N HIS A 164 18.98 -11.43 -6.90
CA HIS A 164 17.88 -10.46 -6.85
C HIS A 164 18.37 -9.07 -6.39
N HIS A 165 19.28 -9.01 -5.42
CA HIS A 165 19.91 -7.75 -5.01
C HIS A 165 20.71 -7.12 -6.16
N CYS A 166 21.52 -7.91 -6.87
CA CYS A 166 22.23 -7.48 -8.07
C CYS A 166 21.25 -6.98 -9.14
N ARG A 167 20.12 -7.68 -9.35
CA ARG A 167 19.08 -7.25 -10.28
C ARG A 167 18.51 -5.88 -9.94
N ILE A 168 18.17 -5.65 -8.68
CA ILE A 168 17.65 -4.35 -8.22
C ILE A 168 18.71 -3.25 -8.44
N THR A 169 19.95 -3.51 -8.07
CA THR A 169 21.03 -2.52 -8.21
C THR A 169 21.32 -2.20 -9.68
N ILE A 170 21.41 -3.22 -10.55
CA ILE A 170 21.66 -3.02 -11.98
C ILE A 170 20.52 -2.24 -12.64
N ASN A 171 19.26 -2.62 -12.38
CA ASN A 171 18.09 -1.94 -12.96
C ASN A 171 17.89 -0.50 -12.45
N LYS A 172 18.54 -0.12 -11.33
CA LYS A 172 18.58 1.28 -10.88
C LYS A 172 19.62 2.13 -11.62
N CYS A 173 20.67 1.49 -12.11
CA CYS A 173 21.79 2.18 -12.75
C CYS A 173 21.66 2.24 -14.28
N THR A 174 20.89 1.32 -14.90
CA THR A 174 20.71 1.31 -16.35
C THR A 174 19.40 0.65 -16.78
N ASP A 175 18.78 1.25 -17.79
CA ASP A 175 17.62 0.75 -18.53
C ASP A 175 18.03 -0.07 -19.78
N LYS A 176 19.28 0.07 -20.23
CA LYS A 176 19.84 -0.57 -21.43
C LYS A 176 20.40 -1.98 -21.17
N ILE A 177 19.56 -2.87 -20.65
CA ILE A 177 19.94 -4.24 -20.26
C ILE A 177 20.52 -5.06 -21.44
N LEU A 178 20.11 -4.77 -22.67
CA LEU A 178 20.59 -5.45 -23.86
C LEU A 178 22.06 -5.14 -24.19
N GLU A 179 22.54 -3.95 -23.83
CA GLU A 179 23.92 -3.49 -24.08
C GLU A 179 24.91 -4.01 -23.01
N LEU A 180 24.41 -4.53 -21.89
CA LEU A 180 25.26 -5.08 -20.84
C LEU A 180 26.08 -6.29 -21.36
N PRO A 181 27.35 -6.43 -20.95
CA PRO A 181 28.18 -7.58 -21.29
C PRO A 181 27.80 -8.81 -20.44
N LEU A 182 26.52 -9.22 -20.49
CA LEU A 182 25.94 -10.31 -19.74
C LEU A 182 25.38 -11.40 -20.68
N PRO A 183 25.40 -12.68 -20.28
CA PRO A 183 24.70 -13.76 -20.98
C PRO A 183 23.19 -13.49 -21.13
N THR A 184 22.59 -13.97 -22.22
CA THR A 184 21.17 -13.76 -22.56
C THR A 184 20.22 -14.11 -21.42
N ARG A 185 20.46 -15.24 -20.74
CA ARG A 185 19.65 -15.69 -19.60
C ARG A 185 19.64 -14.69 -18.43
N LEU A 186 20.74 -13.99 -18.19
CA LEU A 186 20.79 -12.94 -17.15
C LEU A 186 20.11 -11.65 -17.63
N LYS A 187 20.22 -11.32 -18.93
CA LYS A 187 19.48 -10.19 -19.51
C LYS A 187 17.96 -10.41 -19.41
N GLU A 188 17.48 -11.62 -19.68
CA GLU A 188 16.07 -12.01 -19.49
C GLU A 188 15.65 -11.87 -18.02
N TYR A 189 16.45 -12.40 -17.10
CA TYR A 189 16.20 -12.28 -15.66
C TYR A 189 16.15 -10.81 -15.16
N LEU A 190 16.99 -9.93 -15.72
CA LEU A 190 16.98 -8.49 -15.43
C LEU A 190 15.75 -7.80 -16.04
N LYS A 191 15.35 -8.19 -17.27
CA LYS A 191 14.15 -7.70 -17.97
C LYS A 191 12.84 -8.08 -17.28
N GLU A 192 12.75 -9.27 -16.68
CA GLU A 192 11.57 -9.70 -15.90
C GLU A 192 11.24 -8.76 -14.74
N TYR A 193 12.20 -7.93 -14.30
CA TYR A 193 11.99 -6.94 -13.25
C TYR A 193 11.84 -5.51 -13.78
N GLN A 194 11.99 -5.28 -15.09
CA GLN A 194 11.83 -3.96 -15.73
C GLN A 194 10.37 -3.53 -15.90
N TYR A 195 9.38 -4.29 -15.42
CA TYR A 195 7.97 -3.89 -15.46
C TYR A 195 7.60 -2.73 -14.50
N GLN A 196 8.55 -1.94 -14.02
CA GLN A 196 8.29 -0.78 -13.16
C GLN A 196 8.72 0.51 -13.86
N MET A 197 7.94 1.58 -13.68
CA MET A 197 8.24 2.92 -14.21
C MET A 197 9.61 3.42 -13.71
N ASP A 198 10.31 4.19 -14.53
CA ASP A 198 11.63 4.74 -14.20
C ASP A 198 11.58 5.58 -12.91
N ALA A 199 12.67 5.56 -12.13
CA ALA A 199 12.76 6.29 -10.87
C ALA A 199 12.58 7.79 -11.06
N ARG A 200 13.04 8.33 -12.20
CA ARG A 200 12.87 9.74 -12.60
C ARG A 200 11.41 10.07 -12.85
N ASP A 201 10.74 9.30 -13.69
CA ASP A 201 9.33 9.50 -14.03
C ASP A 201 8.43 9.38 -12.79
N LYS A 202 8.75 8.44 -11.89
CA LYS A 202 8.11 8.33 -10.57
C LYS A 202 8.30 9.59 -9.72
N GLN A 203 9.49 10.17 -9.74
CA GLN A 203 9.81 11.39 -8.99
C GLN A 203 9.12 12.63 -9.58
N VAL A 204 9.01 12.72 -10.92
CA VAL A 204 8.25 13.76 -11.60
C VAL A 204 6.77 13.71 -11.18
N LEU A 205 6.13 12.53 -11.30
CA LEU A 205 4.73 12.34 -10.89
C LEU A 205 4.51 12.66 -9.40
N ARG A 206 5.46 12.32 -8.53
CA ARG A 206 5.42 12.66 -7.09
C ARG A 206 5.53 14.15 -6.84
N SER A 207 6.51 14.81 -7.45
CA SER A 207 6.78 16.23 -7.23
C SER A 207 5.62 17.12 -7.70
N LEU A 208 4.98 16.74 -8.80
CA LEU A 208 3.86 17.48 -9.37
C LEU A 208 2.51 16.94 -8.92
N ARG A 209 2.47 15.96 -8.01
CA ARG A 209 1.24 15.27 -7.61
C ARG A 209 0.12 16.21 -7.17
N LEU A 210 0.43 17.20 -6.35
CA LEU A 210 -0.57 18.18 -5.87
C LEU A 210 -1.07 19.09 -6.98
N VAL A 211 -0.16 19.52 -7.87
CA VAL A 211 -0.46 20.37 -9.04
C VAL A 211 -1.33 19.60 -10.04
N LEU A 212 -0.98 18.35 -10.34
CA LEU A 212 -1.75 17.49 -11.23
C LEU A 212 -3.16 17.25 -10.69
N CYS A 213 -3.33 17.14 -9.37
CA CYS A 213 -4.65 16.93 -8.78
C CYS A 213 -5.53 18.20 -8.72
N SER A 214 -4.95 19.38 -8.95
CA SER A 214 -5.70 20.64 -9.14
C SER A 214 -5.90 21.01 -10.61
N GLU A 215 -4.98 20.63 -11.49
CA GLU A 215 -4.96 21.06 -12.89
C GLU A 215 -5.45 20.00 -13.89
N VAL A 216 -5.38 18.71 -13.55
CA VAL A 216 -5.86 17.63 -14.42
C VAL A 216 -7.26 17.22 -14.03
N LEU A 217 -8.19 17.47 -14.95
CA LEU A 217 -9.48 16.80 -14.96
C LEU A 217 -9.26 15.41 -15.53
N VAL A 218 -9.14 14.41 -14.65
CA VAL A 218 -9.17 13.00 -15.06
C VAL A 218 -10.61 12.66 -15.42
N GLU A 219 -11.05 13.19 -16.55
CA GLU A 219 -12.28 12.82 -17.24
C GLU A 219 -12.02 11.63 -18.16
N GLY A 220 -13.12 10.99 -18.60
CA GLY A 220 -13.12 9.63 -19.12
C GLY A 220 -12.11 9.34 -20.22
N LEU A 221 -11.71 10.33 -21.02
CA LEU A 221 -10.79 10.17 -22.16
C LEU A 221 -9.38 9.74 -21.73
N ILE A 222 -8.82 10.32 -20.66
CA ILE A 222 -7.49 9.95 -20.14
C ILE A 222 -7.49 8.49 -19.66
N ILE A 223 -8.49 8.14 -18.83
CA ILE A 223 -8.60 6.78 -18.26
C ILE A 223 -8.86 5.76 -19.38
N GLN A 224 -9.69 6.12 -20.36
CA GLN A 224 -10.08 5.23 -21.45
C GLN A 224 -8.92 4.98 -22.42
N TYR A 225 -8.14 6.02 -22.73
CA TYR A 225 -6.92 5.88 -23.52
C TYR A 225 -5.89 4.99 -22.81
N LEU A 226 -5.64 5.22 -21.51
CA LEU A 226 -4.71 4.40 -20.73
C LEU A 226 -5.17 2.93 -20.60
N TYR A 227 -6.48 2.67 -20.61
CA TYR A 227 -7.01 1.31 -20.66
C TYR A 227 -6.79 0.66 -22.04
N GLN A 228 -7.05 1.40 -23.13
CA GLN A 228 -6.83 0.91 -24.50
C GLN A 228 -5.36 0.55 -24.77
N GLU A 229 -4.43 1.36 -24.25
CA GLU A 229 -2.99 1.11 -24.34
C GLU A 229 -2.48 0.04 -23.35
N GLY A 230 -3.37 -0.58 -22.58
CA GLY A 230 -3.06 -1.68 -21.67
C GLY A 230 -2.31 -1.25 -20.40
N ILE A 231 -2.27 0.04 -20.08
CA ILE A 231 -1.65 0.59 -18.87
C ILE A 231 -2.58 0.41 -17.67
N LEU A 232 -3.89 0.65 -17.84
CA LEU A 232 -4.90 0.39 -16.83
C LEU A 232 -5.60 -0.95 -17.08
N THR A 233 -6.11 -1.56 -16.03
CA THR A 233 -6.93 -2.77 -16.12
C THR A 233 -8.38 -2.41 -15.85
N GLU A 234 -9.31 -3.30 -16.18
CA GLU A 234 -10.74 -3.10 -15.92
C GLU A 234 -11.01 -2.80 -14.44
N ASN A 235 -10.30 -3.48 -13.52
CA ASN A 235 -10.42 -3.22 -12.08
C ASN A 235 -9.99 -1.78 -11.70
N HIS A 236 -8.86 -1.31 -12.24
CA HIS A 236 -8.41 0.08 -11.98
C HIS A 236 -9.40 1.10 -12.55
N LEU A 237 -9.97 0.81 -13.71
CA LEU A 237 -10.95 1.66 -14.35
C LEU A 237 -12.21 1.79 -13.47
N GLN A 238 -12.67 0.70 -12.87
CA GLN A 238 -13.78 0.72 -11.92
C GLN A 238 -13.43 1.47 -10.62
N GLU A 239 -12.26 1.24 -10.04
CA GLU A 239 -11.83 1.92 -8.80
C GLU A 239 -11.64 3.43 -8.98
N ILE A 240 -11.13 3.86 -10.14
CA ILE A 240 -11.00 5.28 -10.48
C ILE A 240 -12.39 5.86 -10.74
N LYS A 241 -13.25 5.19 -11.50
CA LYS A 241 -14.63 5.65 -11.75
C LYS A 241 -15.46 5.75 -10.48
N SER A 242 -15.23 4.89 -9.48
CA SER A 242 -15.96 4.90 -8.21
C SER A 242 -15.58 6.05 -7.28
N GLN A 243 -14.52 6.82 -7.57
CA GLN A 243 -14.14 7.95 -6.72
C GLN A 243 -15.11 9.13 -6.85
N ALA A 244 -15.48 9.70 -5.70
CA ALA A 244 -16.45 10.79 -5.61
C ALA A 244 -15.96 12.13 -6.17
N THR A 245 -14.65 12.39 -6.20
CA THR A 245 -14.09 13.66 -6.67
C THR A 245 -12.99 13.44 -7.70
N ASN A 246 -12.88 14.34 -8.68
CA ASN A 246 -11.82 14.30 -9.68
C ASN A 246 -10.43 14.31 -9.04
N HIS A 247 -10.25 15.08 -7.97
CA HIS A 247 -9.01 15.06 -7.19
C HIS A 247 -8.62 13.66 -6.71
N ARG A 248 -9.57 12.86 -6.19
CA ARG A 248 -9.31 11.47 -5.77
C ARG A 248 -9.05 10.54 -6.95
N LYS A 249 -9.74 10.75 -8.08
CA LYS A 249 -9.47 10.02 -9.33
C LYS A 249 -8.03 10.22 -9.78
N THR A 250 -7.58 11.48 -9.81
CA THR A 250 -6.22 11.86 -10.20
C THR A 250 -5.19 11.28 -9.23
N MET A 251 -5.43 11.38 -7.92
CA MET A 251 -4.53 10.78 -6.92
C MET A 251 -4.38 9.27 -7.11
N LEU A 252 -5.49 8.56 -7.31
CA LEU A 252 -5.47 7.11 -7.51
C LEU A 252 -4.77 6.72 -8.83
N LEU A 253 -5.03 7.47 -9.91
CA LEU A 253 -4.33 7.27 -11.17
C LEU A 253 -2.81 7.45 -11.02
N LEU A 254 -2.38 8.48 -10.32
CA LEU A 254 -0.96 8.76 -10.05
C LEU A 254 -0.29 7.75 -9.11
N ASP A 255 -1.07 7.04 -8.29
CA ASP A 255 -0.59 5.89 -7.50
C ASP A 255 -0.42 4.63 -8.36
N ILE A 256 -1.34 4.44 -9.31
CA ILE A 256 -1.36 3.26 -10.17
C ILE A 256 -0.24 3.35 -11.22
N LEU A 257 -0.09 4.49 -11.90
CA LEU A 257 0.85 4.68 -13.02
C LEU A 257 2.28 4.15 -12.75
N PRO A 258 2.95 4.49 -11.63
CA PRO A 258 4.29 3.98 -11.27
C PRO A 258 4.49 2.46 -11.34
N THR A 259 3.40 1.70 -11.19
CA THR A 259 3.39 0.23 -11.14
C THR A 259 3.12 -0.42 -12.51
N ARG A 260 2.81 0.38 -13.55
CA ARG A 260 2.36 -0.09 -14.87
C ARG A 260 3.46 -0.15 -15.92
N GLY A 261 4.70 -0.16 -15.47
CA GLY A 261 5.87 -0.31 -16.33
C GLY A 261 6.37 0.99 -16.98
N PRO A 262 7.45 0.89 -17.78
CA PRO A 262 8.18 2.04 -18.30
C PRO A 262 7.40 2.84 -19.34
N LYS A 263 6.45 2.20 -20.03
CA LYS A 263 5.58 2.89 -21.01
C LYS A 263 4.51 3.77 -20.35
N ALA A 264 4.14 3.48 -19.11
CA ALA A 264 3.02 4.13 -18.45
C ALA A 264 3.15 5.65 -18.33
N PHE A 265 4.38 6.17 -18.16
CA PHE A 265 4.61 7.61 -18.06
C PHE A 265 4.42 8.28 -19.42
N GLN A 266 5.00 7.70 -20.47
CA GLN A 266 4.87 8.23 -21.83
C GLN A 266 3.41 8.15 -22.30
N THR A 267 2.74 7.02 -22.10
CA THR A 267 1.32 6.87 -22.45
C THR A 267 0.42 7.83 -21.65
N PHE A 268 0.80 8.16 -20.40
CA PHE A 268 0.11 9.21 -19.64
C PHE A 268 0.32 10.59 -20.24
N LEU A 269 1.53 10.96 -20.68
CA LEU A 269 1.75 12.21 -21.42
C LEU A 269 0.94 12.26 -22.71
N ASP A 270 0.88 11.14 -23.44
CA ASP A 270 0.13 11.01 -24.70
C ASP A 270 -1.38 11.14 -24.47
N SER A 271 -1.87 10.76 -23.29
CA SER A 271 -3.28 10.92 -22.88
C SER A 271 -3.67 12.37 -22.55
N LEU A 272 -2.70 13.26 -22.27
CA LEU A 272 -2.93 14.65 -21.87
C LEU A 272 -3.07 15.62 -23.05
N GLN A 273 -3.59 15.16 -24.21
CA GLN A 273 -3.72 16.01 -25.41
C GLN A 273 -4.58 17.27 -25.17
N GLU A 274 -5.59 17.15 -24.32
CA GLU A 274 -6.51 18.25 -23.95
C GLU A 274 -5.93 19.17 -22.87
N PHE A 275 -4.78 18.82 -22.27
CA PHE A 275 -4.10 19.60 -21.22
C PHE A 275 -2.63 19.87 -21.59
N PRO A 276 -2.32 20.58 -22.70
CA PRO A 276 -0.95 20.77 -23.17
C PRO A 276 -0.04 21.42 -22.13
N TRP A 277 -0.56 22.37 -21.33
CA TRP A 277 0.22 23.04 -20.28
C TRP A 277 0.68 22.08 -19.17
N VAL A 278 -0.13 21.05 -18.85
CA VAL A 278 0.25 20.03 -17.87
C VAL A 278 1.31 19.11 -18.45
N ARG A 279 1.14 18.68 -19.70
CA ARG A 279 2.12 17.86 -20.42
C ARG A 279 3.48 18.55 -20.49
N ASP A 280 3.49 19.82 -20.91
CA ASP A 280 4.72 20.61 -21.04
C ASP A 280 5.39 20.84 -19.67
N ASN A 281 4.60 21.02 -18.60
CA ASN A 281 5.11 21.12 -17.24
C ASN A 281 5.78 19.81 -16.76
N LEU A 282 5.15 18.66 -17.05
CA LEU A 282 5.71 17.33 -16.77
C LEU A 282 7.00 17.08 -17.55
N GLU A 283 7.04 17.43 -18.83
CA GLU A 283 8.23 17.28 -19.68
C GLU A 283 9.38 18.20 -19.26
N ARG A 284 9.07 19.46 -18.93
CA ARG A 284 10.06 20.40 -18.39
C ARG A 284 10.65 19.88 -17.08
N LYS A 285 9.81 19.39 -16.16
CA LYS A 285 10.28 18.82 -14.89
C LYS A 285 11.12 17.57 -15.09
N ARG A 286 10.76 16.73 -16.06
CA ARG A 286 11.56 15.55 -16.47
C ARG A 286 12.92 15.98 -17.01
N LYS A 287 13.01 17.03 -17.84
CA LYS A 287 14.28 17.56 -18.37
C LYS A 287 15.15 18.22 -17.28
N GLU A 288 14.55 18.94 -16.34
CA GLU A 288 15.27 19.49 -15.17
C GLU A 288 15.94 18.38 -14.36
N MET A 289 15.24 17.27 -14.14
CA MET A 289 15.80 16.10 -13.46
C MET A 289 16.88 15.36 -14.28
N MET A 290 16.98 15.60 -15.60
CA MET A 290 18.09 15.10 -16.43
C MET A 290 19.34 16.00 -16.37
N ALA A 291 19.20 17.26 -15.95
CA ALA A 291 20.29 18.23 -15.89
C ALA A 291 21.03 18.24 -14.52
N GLU A 292 20.53 17.52 -13.52
CA GLU A 292 21.13 17.42 -12.17
C GLU A 292 22.08 16.22 -11.99
N ASP A 293 22.36 15.42 -13.03
CA ASP A 293 23.47 14.46 -12.98
C ASP A 293 24.81 15.25 -13.04
N PRO A 294 25.62 15.27 -11.96
CA PRO A 294 26.86 16.00 -11.97
C PRO A 294 27.80 15.37 -13.00
N VAL A 295 28.19 16.21 -13.96
CA VAL A 295 29.36 16.03 -14.82
C VAL A 295 30.52 15.50 -13.97
N GLY A 296 31.18 14.49 -14.55
CA GLY A 296 32.14 13.63 -13.88
C GLY A 296 33.19 14.37 -13.07
N ILE A 297 33.52 13.72 -11.94
CA ILE A 297 34.80 13.85 -11.27
C ILE A 297 35.88 13.58 -12.33
N SER A 298 36.54 14.65 -12.77
CA SER A 298 37.87 14.60 -13.38
C SER A 298 38.91 14.86 -12.30
#